data_AF-A0A7S8EYG4-F1
#
_entry.id   AF-A0A7S8EYG4-F1
#
_cell.length_a   1.000
_cell.length_b   1.000
_cell.length_c   1.000
_cell.angle_alpha   90.00
_cell.angle_beta   90.00
_cell.angle_gamma   90.00
#
_symmetry.space_group_name_H-M   'P 1'
#
loop_
_entity.id
_entity.type
_entity.pdbx_description
1 polymer ?
#
loop_
_entity_poly.entity_id
_entity_poly.type
_entity_poly.pdbx_seq_one_letter_code
_entity_poly.pdbx_strand_id
1 'polypeptide(L)' 'MTVMWGDLTEEEQTALKRMNRGPYPALSKALAERLVFLGLAEERPRGTGINRTGRELVINTLLGARAE' A
#
# COMPACT_ATOMS: atom_id res chain seq x y z
N MET A 1 -12.01 1.54 -10.37
CA MET A 1 -12.14 0.13 -9.99
C MET A 1 -11.67 0.02 -8.54
N THR A 2 -12.47 -0.55 -7.65
CA THR A 2 -12.10 -0.65 -6.22
C THR A 2 -11.18 -1.86 -6.04
N VAL A 3 -9.96 -1.64 -5.54
CA VAL A 3 -8.98 -2.70 -5.27
C VAL A 3 -9.26 -3.27 -3.88
N MET A 4 -9.47 -4.59 -3.79
CA MET A 4 -9.64 -5.30 -2.52
C MET A 4 -8.31 -5.89 -2.05
N TRP A 5 -8.18 -6.15 -0.75
CA TRP A 5 -6.93 -6.68 -0.19
C TRP A 5 -6.48 -8.00 -0.83
N GLY A 6 -7.43 -8.88 -1.12
CA GLY A 6 -7.17 -10.18 -1.76
C GLY A 6 -6.75 -10.11 -3.23
N ASP A 7 -6.94 -8.95 -3.88
CA ASP A 7 -6.51 -8.74 -5.28
C ASP A 7 -5.02 -8.41 -5.38
N LEU A 8 -4.40 -8.07 -4.24
CA LEU A 8 -2.99 -7.68 -4.16
C LEU A 8 -2.11 -8.90 -3.99
N THR A 9 -0.98 -8.89 -4.69
CA THR A 9 0.13 -9.82 -4.45
C THR A 9 0.71 -9.65 -3.04
N GLU A 10 1.39 -10.67 -2.53
CA GLU A 10 2.05 -10.60 -1.21
C GLU A 10 3.08 -9.46 -1.13
N GLU A 11 3.75 -9.16 -2.24
CA GLU A 11 4.73 -8.08 -2.32
C GLU A 11 4.06 -6.70 -2.19
N GLU A 12 2.96 -6.46 -2.92
CA GLU A 12 2.16 -5.23 -2.83
C GLU A 12 1.57 -5.05 -1.43
N GLN A 13 1.02 -6.12 -0.85
CA GLN A 13 0.51 -6.12 0.52
C GLN A 13 1.58 -5.75 1.54
N THR A 14 2.77 -6.35 1.42
CA THR A 14 3.91 -6.11 2.30
C THR A 14 4.40 -4.67 2.18
N ALA A 15 4.50 -4.15 0.95
CA ALA A 15 4.87 -2.76 0.71
C ALA A 15 3.89 -1.78 1.34
N LEU A 16 2.58 -1.96 1.15
CA LEU A 16 1.57 -1.10 1.76
C LEU A 16 1.63 -1.13 3.30
N LYS A 17 1.76 -2.32 3.90
CA LYS A 17 1.95 -2.47 5.35
C LYS A 17 3.20 -1.73 5.84
N ARG A 18 4.31 -1.80 5.09
CA ARG A 18 5.57 -1.11 5.45
C ARG A 18 5.46 0.40 5.30
N MET A 19 4.91 0.88 4.18
CA MET A 19 4.69 2.30 3.91
C MET A 19 3.71 2.94 4.91
N ASN A 20 2.73 2.19 5.40
CA ASN A 20 1.82 2.66 6.45
C ASN A 20 2.53 2.93 7.78
N ARG A 21 3.68 2.29 8.04
CA ARG A 21 4.50 2.50 9.24
C ARG A 21 5.52 3.63 9.10
N GLY A 22 5.77 4.12 7.88
CA GLY A 22 6.76 5.16 7.61
C GLY A 22 7.40 5.03 6.23
N PRO A 23 8.47 5.81 5.95
CA PRO A 23 9.20 5.74 4.69
C PRO A 23 9.67 4.32 4.36
N TYR A 24 9.65 3.96 3.07
CA TYR A 24 10.12 2.64 2.62
C TYR A 24 11.24 2.78 1.56
N PRO A 25 12.51 2.97 1.99
CA PRO A 25 13.62 3.20 1.06
C PRO A 25 13.93 2.04 0.11
N ALA A 26 13.59 0.80 0.50
CA ALA A 26 13.80 -0.40 -0.30
C ALA A 26 12.63 -0.71 -1.25
N LEU A 27 11.66 0.21 -1.38
CA LEU A 27 10.57 0.06 -2.34
C LEU A 27 11.14 0.08 -3.77
N SER A 28 10.97 -1.02 -4.51
CA SER A 28 11.41 -1.09 -5.90
C SER A 28 10.61 -0.14 -6.78
N LYS A 29 11.22 0.36 -7.86
CA LYS A 29 10.56 1.26 -8.80
C LYS A 29 9.30 0.63 -9.43
N ALA A 30 9.40 -0.64 -9.84
CA ALA A 30 8.27 -1.37 -10.41
C ALA A 30 7.10 -1.49 -9.44
N LEU A 31 7.38 -1.77 -8.16
CA LEU A 31 6.35 -1.87 -7.14
C LEU A 31 5.73 -0.51 -6.81
N ALA A 32 6.54 0.55 -6.78
CA ALA A 32 6.06 1.91 -6.62
C ALA A 32 5.09 2.31 -7.75
N GLU A 33 5.50 2.12 -9.01
CA GLU A 33 4.67 2.41 -10.19
C GLU A 33 3.36 1.60 -10.16
N ARG A 34 3.45 0.32 -9.79
CA ARG A 34 2.29 -0.55 -9.66
C ARG A 34 1.31 -0.05 -8.60
N LEU A 35 1.78 0.33 -7.41
CA LEU A 35 0.91 0.84 -6.34
C LEU A 35 0.29 2.20 -6.68
N VAL A 36 1.01 3.04 -7.44
CA VAL A 36 0.47 4.30 -7.98
C VAL A 36 -0.61 4.02 -9.02
N PHE A 37 -0.36 3.08 -9.94
CA PHE A 37 -1.34 2.65 -10.94
C PHE A 37 -2.63 2.10 -10.30
N LEU A 38 -2.51 1.35 -9.20
CA LEU A 38 -3.64 0.84 -8.42
C LEU A 38 -4.36 1.94 -7.60
N GLY A 39 -3.83 3.16 -7.56
CA GLY A 39 -4.39 4.27 -6.79
C GLY A 39 -4.22 4.14 -5.27
N LEU A 40 -3.29 3.30 -4.80
CA LEU A 40 -3.01 3.06 -3.38
C LEU A 40 -1.79 3.84 -2.87
N ALA A 41 -0.98 4.34 -3.79
CA ALA A 41 0.16 5.20 -3.52
C ALA A 41 0.14 6.42 -4.47
N GLU A 42 0.99 7.40 -4.16
CA GLU A 42 1.19 8.58 -4.99
C GLU A 42 2.66 8.97 -5.00
N GLU A 43 3.11 9.56 -6.11
CA GLU A 43 4.44 10.16 -6.20
C GLU A 43 4.50 11.43 -5.37
N ARG A 44 5.62 11.62 -4.66
CA ARG A 44 5.88 12.82 -3.86
C ARG A 44 7.32 13.27 -4.08
N PRO A 45 7.67 14.53 -3.76
CA PRO A 45 9.03 15.03 -3.92
C PRO A 45 10.12 14.23 -3.19
N ARG A 46 9.76 13.45 -2.16
CA ARG A 46 10.67 12.62 -1.37
C ARG A 46 10.55 11.12 -1.68
N GLY A 47 9.93 10.76 -2.80
CA GLY A 47 9.64 9.38 -3.21
C GLY A 47 8.19 8.97 -3.01
N THR A 48 7.83 7.80 -3.52
CA THR A 48 6.47 7.28 -3.49
C THR A 48 5.99 7.02 -2.06
N GLY A 49 4.79 7.52 -1.75
CA GLY A 49 4.17 7.39 -0.44
C GLY A 49 2.77 6.77 -0.53
N ILE A 50 2.36 6.08 0.53
CA ILE A 50 1.00 5.53 0.63
C ILE A 50 0.01 6.69 0.78
N ASN A 51 -1.04 6.70 -0.05
CA ASN A 51 -2.07 7.73 -0.01
C ASN A 51 -3.18 7.35 0.98
N ARG A 52 -4.25 8.17 1.05
CA ARG A 52 -5.37 7.90 1.95
C ARG A 52 -6.05 6.56 1.68
N THR A 53 -6.36 6.27 0.41
CA THR A 53 -7.02 5.03 -0.01
C THR A 53 -6.21 3.79 0.38
N GLY A 54 -4.89 3.82 0.11
CA GLY A 54 -4.00 2.72 0.51
C GLY A 54 -3.95 2.52 2.02
N ARG A 55 -3.92 3.62 2.81
CA ARG A 55 -3.93 3.52 4.28
C ARG A 55 -5.22 2.92 4.81
N GLU A 56 -6.37 3.39 4.31
CA GLU A 56 -7.68 2.86 4.70
C GLU A 56 -7.78 1.37 4.40
N LEU A 57 -7.32 0.94 3.22
CA LEU A 57 -7.26 -0.47 2.86
C LEU A 57 -6.41 -1.30 3.84
N VAL A 58 -5.20 -0.84 4.17
CA VAL A 58 -4.33 -1.52 5.15
C VAL A 58 -4.97 -1.59 6.53
N ILE A 59 -5.56 -0.48 7.01
CA ILE A 59 -6.18 -0.40 8.34
C ILE A 59 -7.35 -1.37 8.42
N ASN A 60 -8.26 -1.36 7.44
CA ASN A 60 -9.42 -2.24 7.42
C ASN A 60 -9.01 -3.72 7.46
N THR A 61 -7.98 -4.10 6.69
CA THR A 61 -7.44 -5.46 6.74
C THR A 61 -6.85 -5.81 8.10
N LEU A 62 -6.03 -4.93 8.69
CA LEU A 62 -5.39 -5.19 9.99
C LEU A 62 -6.39 -5.24 11.15
N LEU A 63 -7.47 -4.46 11.08
CA LEU A 63 -8.55 -4.50 12.06
C LEU A 63 -9.42 -5.75 11.88
N GLY A 64 -9.74 -6.12 10.63
CA GLY A 64 -10.49 -7.36 10.34
C GLY A 64 -9.76 -8.60 10.85
N ALA A 65 -8.44 -8.68 10.65
CA ALA A 65 -7.60 -9.78 11.14
C ALA A 65 -7.48 -9.87 12.68
N ARG A 66 -7.94 -8.86 13.43
CA ARG A 66 -7.96 -8.88 14.91
C ARG A 66 -9.30 -9.32 15.50
N ALA A 67 -10.35 -9.40 14.68
CA ALA A 67 -11.69 -9.75 15.11
C ALA A 67 -11.94 -11.27 15.09
N GLU A 68 -10.97 -12.05 14.61
CA GLU A 68 -10.94 -13.52 14.61
C GLU A 68 -9.98 -14.03 15.69
#